data_AF-A0A420PEC1-F1
#
_entry.id   AF-A0A420PEC1-F1
#
_cell.length_a   1.000
_cell.length_b   1.000
_cell.length_c   1.000
_cell.angle_alpha   90.00
_cell.angle_beta   90.00
_cell.angle_gamma   90.00
#
_symmetry.space_group_name_H-M   'P 1'
#
loop_
_entity.id
_entity.type
_entity.pdbx_description
1 polymer ?
#
loop_
_entity_poly.entity_id
_entity_poly.type
_entity_poly.pdbx_seq_one_letter_code
_entity_poly.pdbx_strand_id
1 'polypeptide(L)'
;MMFYIVSLVTQLHGSEQGYSCVRTAEDDESSYASSDESDEDSDIEEGTHLGVDNNSMRNESEFVLPSRPWLELSEALFQLSMMFWTYRDPAGDMSSSAIIYYTAVMGIQRRSMSYHSAHNPTPGLAALMWIGRALFLEYALPVYSYSTLAYHWPSRDQYSSQPERLEAIRQKYLIRGCYTPFGELIELKAFAKSIVRQEGMPGNLSWAPDGRSFVVGNDKEVRLSDFCRTYHKAITLVEEQVEEMMLGIRSSFNVDDIRDDLSCRRAGWSFLQKPENNLSDAWEMLANKLRTSQFRGKPFATASHWCPDTCLAYLNLGVDLNKSAFAALQLSGGLPGRGSEVTSIRCLNTELLYATFSSTEEE
;
A
#
# COMPACT_ATOMS: atom_id res chain seq x y z
N MET A 1 14.35 26.43 -19.52
CA MET A 1 13.20 25.88 -18.73
C MET A 1 12.27 26.99 -18.19
N MET A 2 12.81 28.09 -17.65
CA MET A 2 12.01 29.17 -17.08
C MET A 2 11.07 29.86 -18.08
N PHE A 3 11.46 29.99 -19.35
CA PHE A 3 10.57 30.53 -20.38
C PHE A 3 9.42 29.59 -20.78
N TYR A 4 9.60 28.28 -20.60
CA TYR A 4 8.53 27.30 -20.76
C TYR A 4 7.50 27.42 -19.62
N ILE A 5 7.99 27.71 -18.41
CA ILE A 5 7.17 28.01 -17.22
C ILE A 5 6.42 29.34 -17.39
N VAL A 6 7.07 30.39 -17.89
CA VAL A 6 6.41 31.69 -18.20
C VAL A 6 5.35 31.52 -19.30
N SER A 7 5.63 30.72 -20.33
CA SER A 7 4.66 30.38 -21.39
C SER A 7 3.43 29.64 -20.84
N LEU A 8 3.62 28.67 -19.95
CA LEU A 8 2.54 27.96 -19.24
C LEU A 8 1.70 28.91 -18.37
N VAL A 9 2.32 29.86 -17.65
CA VAL A 9 1.61 30.86 -16.83
C VAL A 9 0.79 31.83 -17.69
N THR A 10 1.27 32.22 -18.87
CA THR A 10 0.51 33.06 -19.80
C THR A 10 -0.65 32.33 -20.49
N GLN A 11 -0.52 31.01 -20.70
CA GLN A 11 -1.61 30.19 -21.26
C GLN A 11 -2.74 29.96 -20.25
N LEU A 12 -2.43 29.87 -18.95
CA LEU A 12 -3.44 29.76 -17.89
C LEU A 12 -4.28 31.04 -17.70
N HIS A 13 -3.70 32.22 -17.92
CA HIS A 13 -4.46 33.49 -17.85
C HIS A 13 -5.37 33.73 -19.06
N GLY A 14 -5.12 33.06 -20.19
CA GLY A 14 -5.94 33.16 -21.40
C GLY A 14 -7.24 32.37 -21.35
N SER A 15 -7.38 31.40 -20.42
CA SER A 15 -8.58 30.55 -20.32
C SER A 15 -9.58 30.96 -19.23
N GLU A 16 -9.31 32.00 -18.44
CA GLU A 16 -10.20 32.47 -17.36
C GLU A 16 -11.11 33.66 -17.74
N GLN A 17 -11.04 34.17 -18.98
CA GLN A 17 -11.99 35.18 -19.47
C GLN A 17 -13.04 34.56 -20.39
N GLY A 18 -13.96 33.83 -19.77
CA GLY A 18 -15.20 33.40 -20.40
C GLY A 18 -15.66 32.09 -19.80
N TYR A 19 -16.56 32.18 -18.81
CA TYR A 19 -17.71 31.29 -18.54
C TYR A 19 -18.07 31.44 -17.06
N SER A 20 -19.12 32.20 -16.76
CA SER A 20 -19.76 32.14 -15.45
C SER A 20 -20.58 30.85 -15.36
N CYS A 21 -20.28 29.99 -14.38
CA CYS A 21 -21.25 29.03 -13.90
C CYS A 21 -21.09 28.83 -12.40
N VAL A 22 -22.15 29.16 -11.67
CA VAL A 22 -22.34 28.86 -10.25
C VAL A 22 -22.64 27.36 -10.13
N ARG A 23 -21.84 26.58 -9.37
CA ARG A 23 -22.33 25.64 -8.33
C ARG A 23 -21.24 24.77 -7.66
N THR A 24 -21.37 24.74 -6.34
CA THR A 24 -21.14 23.68 -5.33
C THR A 24 -19.78 22.97 -5.25
N ALA A 25 -19.12 23.20 -4.10
CA ALA A 25 -17.92 22.53 -3.64
C ALA A 25 -18.17 21.07 -3.29
N GLU A 26 -17.49 20.18 -4.01
CA GLU A 26 -17.17 18.82 -3.58
C GLU A 26 -15.65 18.72 -3.69
N ASP A 27 -14.98 18.78 -2.53
CA ASP A 27 -13.53 18.62 -2.39
C ASP A 27 -13.23 17.11 -2.41
N ASP A 28 -12.97 16.55 -3.60
CA ASP A 28 -12.42 15.21 -3.80
C ASP A 28 -10.98 15.32 -4.30
N GLU A 29 -10.01 15.22 -3.38
CA GLU A 29 -8.60 14.98 -3.74
C GLU A 29 -8.12 13.69 -3.05
N SER A 30 -8.29 12.58 -3.78
CA SER A 30 -7.62 11.32 -3.51
C SER A 30 -6.44 11.14 -4.47
N SER A 31 -5.21 11.24 -3.95
CA SER A 31 -4.07 10.57 -4.59
C SER A 31 -3.10 10.05 -3.53
N TYR A 32 -3.15 8.73 -3.30
CA TYR A 32 -2.17 8.01 -2.49
C TYR A 32 -1.01 7.63 -3.41
N ALA A 33 0.13 8.31 -3.26
CA ALA A 33 1.40 7.85 -3.80
C ALA A 33 2.03 6.88 -2.79
N SER A 34 1.92 5.58 -3.09
CA SER A 34 2.76 4.54 -2.50
C SER A 34 4.14 4.62 -3.18
N SER A 35 5.12 5.23 -2.53
CA SER A 35 6.52 5.15 -2.96
C SER A 35 7.26 4.20 -2.02
N ASP A 36 7.27 2.93 -2.41
CA ASP A 36 8.27 1.96 -2.00
C ASP A 36 9.39 2.06 -3.04
N GLU A 37 10.49 2.73 -2.68
CA GLU A 37 11.68 2.84 -3.53
C GLU A 37 12.71 1.87 -2.95
N SER A 38 12.69 0.64 -3.46
CA SER A 38 13.77 -0.33 -3.31
C SER A 38 14.74 -0.16 -4.48
N ASP A 39 15.97 0.26 -4.17
CA ASP A 39 17.10 0.28 -5.09
C ASP A 39 17.48 -1.16 -5.47
N GLU A 40 17.19 -1.59 -6.70
CA GLU A 40 17.81 -2.78 -7.31
C GLU A 40 18.23 -2.49 -8.76
N ASP A 41 19.54 -2.63 -9.00
CA ASP A 41 20.20 -2.62 -10.30
C ASP A 41 19.63 -3.72 -11.22
N SER A 42 19.40 -3.41 -12.49
CA SER A 42 19.21 -4.45 -13.51
C SER A 42 19.86 -4.07 -14.83
N ASP A 43 20.77 -4.95 -15.24
CA ASP A 43 21.62 -4.91 -16.43
C ASP A 43 20.88 -4.81 -17.76
N ILE A 44 21.56 -4.18 -18.71
CA ILE A 44 21.17 -4.01 -20.11
C ILE A 44 21.41 -5.31 -20.88
N GLU A 45 20.37 -5.84 -21.52
CA GLU A 45 20.54 -6.77 -22.66
C GLU A 45 19.88 -6.25 -23.94
N GLU A 46 20.56 -6.55 -25.04
CA GLU A 46 20.44 -6.01 -26.38
C GLU A 46 19.66 -6.95 -27.32
N GLY A 47 18.88 -6.38 -28.25
CA GLY A 47 18.26 -7.07 -29.40
C GLY A 47 16.74 -7.25 -29.27
N THR A 48 15.89 -6.90 -30.24
CA THR A 48 16.03 -7.00 -31.70
C THR A 48 15.06 -6.05 -32.41
N HIS A 49 15.50 -5.62 -33.59
CA HIS A 49 14.86 -4.74 -34.57
C HIS A 49 13.59 -5.36 -35.19
N LEU A 50 12.59 -4.54 -35.55
CA LEU A 50 11.86 -4.55 -36.84
C LEU A 50 10.63 -3.60 -36.80
N GLY A 51 10.52 -2.72 -37.82
CA GLY A 51 9.22 -2.18 -38.25
C GLY A 51 9.13 -0.66 -38.30
N VAL A 52 9.64 -0.09 -39.39
CA VAL A 52 9.42 1.29 -39.83
C VAL A 52 7.92 1.57 -39.99
N ASP A 53 7.43 2.67 -39.42
CA ASP A 53 6.45 3.51 -40.10
C ASP A 53 6.70 4.98 -39.77
N ASN A 54 7.21 5.66 -40.80
CA ASN A 54 7.42 7.10 -40.84
C ASN A 54 6.07 7.80 -40.80
N ASN A 55 5.77 8.48 -39.70
CA ASN A 55 4.93 9.67 -39.77
C ASN A 55 5.56 10.80 -38.97
N SER A 56 6.33 11.59 -39.71
CA SER A 56 6.87 12.89 -39.34
C SER A 56 5.73 13.85 -38.98
N MET A 57 5.48 14.00 -37.68
CA MET A 57 4.88 15.20 -37.12
C MET A 57 5.71 15.65 -35.92
N ARG A 58 6.99 15.93 -36.19
CA ARG A 58 7.82 16.75 -35.29
C ARG A 58 7.24 18.17 -35.35
N ASN A 59 6.26 18.45 -34.50
CA ASN A 59 6.02 19.82 -34.06
C ASN A 59 7.22 20.18 -33.16
N GLU A 60 8.36 20.46 -33.78
CA GLU A 60 9.34 21.33 -33.16
C GLU A 60 8.66 22.69 -33.09
N SER A 61 7.97 22.94 -31.98
CA SER A 61 7.53 24.27 -31.62
C SER A 61 8.78 25.12 -31.52
N GLU A 62 9.09 25.84 -32.61
CA GLU A 62 10.19 26.78 -32.70
C GLU A 62 9.99 27.81 -31.58
N PHE A 63 10.80 27.67 -30.53
CA PHE A 63 10.70 28.48 -29.33
C PHE A 63 11.17 29.89 -29.68
N VAL A 64 10.22 30.81 -29.88
CA VAL A 64 10.50 32.21 -30.22
C VAL A 64 10.86 32.98 -28.95
N LEU A 65 12.02 33.63 -28.95
CA LEU A 65 12.45 34.50 -27.85
C LEU A 65 11.41 35.61 -27.61
N PRO A 66 11.03 35.90 -26.35
CA PRO A 66 10.12 36.99 -26.03
C PRO A 66 10.67 38.33 -26.55
N SER A 67 9.77 39.29 -26.83
CA SER A 67 10.20 40.66 -27.14
C SER A 67 11.11 41.21 -26.03
N ARG A 68 12.08 42.08 -26.39
CA ARG A 68 13.14 42.57 -25.49
C ARG A 68 12.70 42.91 -24.04
N PRO A 69 11.61 43.65 -23.80
CA PRO A 69 11.19 43.99 -22.43
C PRO A 69 10.80 42.77 -21.59
N TRP A 70 10.18 41.76 -22.21
CA TRP A 70 9.78 40.52 -21.54
C TRP A 70 10.97 39.59 -21.28
N LEU A 71 11.96 39.60 -22.18
CA LEU A 71 13.22 38.90 -21.98
C LEU A 71 13.96 39.48 -20.75
N GLU A 72 14.16 40.81 -20.72
CA GLU A 72 14.79 41.52 -19.59
C GLU A 72 14.09 41.23 -18.26
N LEU A 73 12.76 41.32 -18.22
CA LEU A 73 11.98 41.02 -17.02
C LEU A 73 12.16 39.57 -16.56
N SER A 74 12.10 38.62 -17.49
CA SER A 74 12.24 37.21 -17.16
C SER A 74 13.63 36.87 -16.64
N GLU A 75 14.69 37.37 -17.28
CA GLU A 75 16.07 37.15 -16.82
C GLU A 75 16.27 37.80 -15.43
N ALA A 76 15.74 39.00 -15.20
CA ALA A 76 15.78 39.66 -13.89
C ALA A 76 15.04 38.87 -12.80
N LEU A 77 13.86 38.31 -13.11
CA LEU A 77 13.13 37.43 -12.20
C LEU A 77 13.89 36.14 -11.90
N PHE A 78 14.57 35.57 -12.90
CA PHE A 78 15.44 34.41 -12.68
C PHE A 78 16.58 34.75 -11.74
N GLN A 79 17.26 35.87 -12.00
CA GLN A 79 18.37 36.34 -11.19
C GLN A 79 17.93 36.57 -9.74
N LEU A 80 16.79 37.24 -9.54
CA LEU A 80 16.20 37.45 -8.22
C LEU A 80 15.87 36.13 -7.53
N SER A 81 15.26 35.18 -8.25
CA SER A 81 14.96 33.84 -7.73
C SER A 81 16.24 33.13 -7.28
N MET A 82 17.29 33.18 -8.09
CA MET A 82 18.58 32.59 -7.75
C MET A 82 19.27 33.31 -6.59
N MET A 83 19.09 34.63 -6.42
CA MET A 83 19.59 35.33 -5.24
C MET A 83 18.96 34.80 -3.95
N PHE A 84 17.66 34.46 -3.97
CA PHE A 84 17.02 33.83 -2.81
C PHE A 84 17.57 32.43 -2.54
N TRP A 85 17.78 31.61 -3.58
CA TRP A 85 18.30 30.24 -3.43
C TRP A 85 19.79 30.17 -3.10
N THR A 86 20.58 31.14 -3.53
CA THR A 86 22.03 31.22 -3.28
C THR A 86 22.39 32.08 -2.09
N TYR A 87 21.38 32.58 -1.34
CA TYR A 87 21.58 33.23 -0.06
C TYR A 87 22.42 32.33 0.86
N ARG A 88 23.37 32.94 1.56
CA ARG A 88 24.24 32.26 2.52
C ARG A 88 24.42 33.14 3.74
N ASP A 89 24.31 32.52 4.90
CA ASP A 89 24.64 33.16 6.17
C ASP A 89 25.89 32.50 6.76
N PRO A 90 26.95 33.27 7.09
CA PRO A 90 28.18 32.71 7.66
C PRO A 90 28.01 32.06 9.03
N ALA A 91 27.01 32.46 9.82
CA ALA A 91 26.71 31.87 11.11
C ALA A 91 25.78 30.64 10.99
N GLY A 92 25.28 30.37 9.78
CA GLY A 92 24.30 29.31 9.53
C GLY A 92 22.88 29.68 9.93
N ASP A 93 22.61 30.94 10.28
CA ASP A 93 21.25 31.38 10.62
C ASP A 93 20.46 31.65 9.33
N MET A 94 19.46 30.80 9.09
CA MET A 94 18.59 30.91 7.92
C MET A 94 17.32 31.75 8.17
N SER A 95 17.19 32.41 9.32
CA SER A 95 16.04 33.25 9.69
C SER A 95 15.72 34.34 8.65
N SER A 96 16.76 34.90 8.02
CA SER A 96 16.66 35.94 7.00
C SER A 96 16.46 35.40 5.58
N SER A 97 16.44 34.07 5.40
CA SER A 97 16.20 33.46 4.09
C SER A 97 14.73 33.54 3.71
N ALA A 98 14.44 34.19 2.57
CA ALA A 98 13.09 34.27 2.03
C ALA A 98 12.47 32.88 1.75
N ILE A 99 13.28 31.93 1.28
CA ILE A 99 12.83 30.55 0.99
C ILE A 99 12.45 29.81 2.28
N ILE A 100 13.25 29.95 3.33
CA ILE A 100 12.97 29.30 4.62
C ILE A 100 11.78 29.94 5.31
N TYR A 101 11.67 31.28 5.26
CA TYR A 101 10.50 31.99 5.75
C TYR A 101 9.22 31.55 5.01
N TYR A 102 9.26 31.48 3.68
CA TYR A 102 8.15 30.97 2.87
C TYR A 102 7.78 29.53 3.24
N THR A 103 8.79 28.67 3.44
CA THR A 103 8.58 27.27 3.86
C THR A 103 7.89 27.19 5.23
N ALA A 104 8.26 28.04 6.18
CA ALA A 104 7.61 28.11 7.48
C ALA A 104 6.12 28.52 7.36
N VAL A 105 5.81 29.49 6.49
CA VAL A 105 4.43 29.91 6.21
C VAL A 105 3.63 28.80 5.54
N MET A 106 4.23 28.03 4.63
CA MET A 106 3.59 26.85 4.03
C MET A 106 3.22 25.76 5.04
N GLY A 107 3.89 25.74 6.19
CA GLY A 107 3.57 24.84 7.30
C GLY A 107 2.30 25.21 8.07
N ILE A 108 1.68 26.36 7.78
CA ILE A 108 0.49 26.88 8.49
C ILE A 108 -0.75 26.72 7.59
N GLN A 109 -1.78 26.09 8.14
CA GLN A 109 -3.08 25.94 7.48
C GLN A 109 -3.82 27.28 7.43
N ARG A 110 -4.23 27.69 6.22
CA ARG A 110 -4.86 29.01 5.99
C ARG A 110 -6.18 29.22 6.75
N ARG A 111 -7.00 28.19 6.92
CA ARG A 111 -8.34 28.31 7.52
C ARG A 111 -8.33 28.24 9.05
N SER A 112 -7.60 27.28 9.60
CA SER A 112 -7.53 27.00 11.04
C SER A 112 -6.42 27.76 11.75
N MET A 113 -5.46 28.33 11.01
CA MET A 113 -4.22 28.90 11.55
C MET A 113 -3.41 27.93 12.42
N SER A 114 -3.63 26.62 12.24
CA SER A 114 -2.88 25.56 12.91
C SER A 114 -1.74 25.05 12.02
N TYR A 115 -0.73 24.43 12.62
CA TYR A 115 0.31 23.75 11.85
C TYR A 115 -0.22 22.50 11.14
N HIS A 116 0.36 22.17 10.00
CA HIS A 116 0.13 20.86 9.36
C HIS A 116 0.63 19.73 10.27
N SER A 117 -0.10 18.61 10.29
CA SER A 117 0.34 17.39 10.96
C SER A 117 1.59 16.82 10.28
N ALA A 118 2.49 16.22 11.06
CA ALA A 118 3.69 15.56 10.54
C ALA A 118 3.36 14.43 9.55
N HIS A 119 2.19 13.80 9.69
CA HIS A 119 1.70 12.74 8.79
C HIS A 119 1.08 13.22 7.50
N ASN A 120 0.93 14.52 7.31
CA ASN A 120 0.59 15.06 6.00
C ASN A 120 1.93 15.32 5.29
N PRO A 121 2.42 14.39 4.44
CA PRO A 121 3.73 14.52 3.84
C PRO A 121 3.72 15.75 2.95
N THR A 122 4.24 16.88 3.43
CA THR A 122 4.04 18.20 2.80
C THR A 122 4.41 18.14 1.30
N PRO A 123 3.42 17.96 0.39
CA PRO A 123 3.71 17.88 -1.04
C PRO A 123 4.28 19.22 -1.49
N GLY A 124 3.92 20.31 -0.81
CA GLY A 124 4.49 21.63 -0.95
C GLY A 124 6.01 21.70 -0.69
N LEU A 125 6.54 21.07 0.36
CA LEU A 125 7.99 21.07 0.61
C LEU A 125 8.73 20.29 -0.48
N ALA A 126 8.20 19.13 -0.87
CA ALA A 126 8.77 18.33 -1.96
C ALA A 126 8.74 19.09 -3.30
N ALA A 127 7.63 19.76 -3.62
CA ALA A 127 7.48 20.61 -4.79
C ALA A 127 8.45 21.80 -4.75
N LEU A 128 8.60 22.48 -3.61
CA LEU A 128 9.53 23.59 -3.46
C LEU A 128 10.99 23.14 -3.67
N MET A 129 11.38 22.00 -3.09
CA MET A 129 12.70 21.41 -3.33
C MET A 129 12.91 21.02 -4.80
N TRP A 130 11.88 20.50 -5.46
CA TRP A 130 11.94 20.16 -6.88
C TRP A 130 12.13 21.41 -7.75
N ILE A 131 11.36 22.47 -7.50
CA ILE A 131 11.51 23.78 -8.17
C ILE A 131 12.93 24.33 -7.94
N GLY A 132 13.44 24.27 -6.70
CA GLY A 132 14.79 24.69 -6.39
C GLY A 132 15.85 23.94 -7.22
N ARG A 133 15.75 22.61 -7.33
CA ARG A 133 16.64 21.80 -8.17
C ARG A 133 16.58 22.19 -9.64
N ALA A 134 15.37 22.42 -10.17
CA ALA A 134 15.16 22.84 -11.54
C ALA A 134 15.82 24.21 -11.83
N LEU A 135 15.66 25.17 -10.92
CA LEU A 135 16.30 26.48 -11.00
C LEU A 135 17.83 26.37 -10.92
N PHE A 136 18.36 25.55 -9.99
CA PHE A 136 19.79 25.33 -9.89
C PHE A 136 20.39 24.63 -11.11
N LEU A 137 19.64 23.75 -11.77
CA LEU A 137 20.09 23.11 -13.02
C LEU A 137 20.23 24.14 -14.14
N GLU A 138 19.22 25.00 -14.33
CA GLU A 138 19.28 26.11 -15.28
C GLU A 138 20.39 27.12 -14.91
N TYR A 139 20.62 27.38 -13.62
CA TYR A 139 21.69 28.27 -13.16
C TYR A 139 23.09 27.68 -13.37
N ALA A 140 23.25 26.37 -13.16
CA ALA A 140 24.52 25.68 -13.33
C ALA A 140 24.90 25.58 -14.81
N LEU A 141 23.93 25.20 -15.65
CA LEU A 141 24.11 24.93 -17.07
C LEU A 141 22.98 25.59 -17.90
N PRO A 142 23.00 26.92 -18.05
CA PRO A 142 22.05 27.65 -18.88
C PRO A 142 21.99 27.10 -20.31
N VAL A 143 20.80 26.84 -20.85
CA VAL A 143 20.70 26.43 -22.27
C VAL A 143 21.11 27.58 -23.18
N TYR A 144 20.68 28.80 -22.82
CA TYR A 144 21.02 30.04 -23.52
C TYR A 144 21.76 30.98 -22.59
N SER A 145 22.54 31.90 -23.15
CA SER A 145 23.18 32.95 -22.38
C SER A 145 22.16 33.97 -21.89
N TYR A 146 22.24 34.35 -20.62
CA TYR A 146 21.44 35.44 -20.04
C TYR A 146 22.21 36.76 -20.25
N SER A 147 21.90 37.42 -21.36
CA SER A 147 22.69 38.56 -21.87
C SER A 147 22.17 39.93 -21.46
N THR A 148 20.94 39.99 -20.93
CA THR A 148 20.34 41.23 -20.45
C THR A 148 20.72 41.56 -19.00
N LEU A 149 21.27 40.57 -18.28
CA LEU A 149 21.76 40.74 -16.92
C LEU A 149 23.01 41.63 -16.87
N ALA A 150 23.13 42.43 -15.81
CA ALA A 150 24.33 43.22 -15.54
C ALA A 150 25.61 42.35 -15.43
N TYR A 151 25.46 41.13 -14.92
CA TYR A 151 26.49 40.09 -14.95
C TYR A 151 26.04 38.98 -15.89
N HIS A 152 26.63 38.94 -17.08
CA HIS A 152 26.31 37.97 -18.12
C HIS A 152 26.48 36.53 -17.61
N TRP A 153 25.45 35.69 -17.74
CA TRP A 153 25.58 34.25 -17.49
C TRP A 153 25.76 33.51 -18.81
N PRO A 154 26.89 32.81 -19.00
CA PRO A 154 27.18 32.16 -20.27
C PRO A 154 26.31 30.92 -20.49
N SER A 155 26.11 30.56 -21.76
CA SER A 155 25.44 29.30 -22.11
C SER A 155 26.31 28.10 -21.74
N ARG A 156 25.69 26.93 -21.58
CA ARG A 156 26.34 25.69 -21.13
C ARG A 156 27.51 25.27 -22.01
N ASP A 157 27.49 25.64 -23.29
CA ASP A 157 28.52 25.28 -24.27
C ASP A 157 29.81 26.09 -24.11
N GLN A 158 29.77 27.18 -23.32
CA GLN A 158 30.93 28.03 -23.04
C GLN A 158 31.74 27.58 -21.81
N TYR A 159 31.21 26.64 -21.01
CA TYR A 159 31.98 26.07 -19.91
C TYR A 159 32.91 24.98 -20.41
N SER A 160 34.16 24.98 -19.91
CA SER A 160 35.17 23.97 -20.27
C SER A 160 34.77 22.55 -19.92
N SER A 161 34.03 22.37 -18.82
CA SER A 161 33.50 21.09 -18.36
C SER A 161 32.16 21.31 -17.69
N GLN A 162 31.08 20.87 -18.35
CA GLN A 162 29.72 20.97 -17.80
C GLN A 162 29.53 20.12 -16.53
N PRO A 163 30.08 18.88 -16.44
CA PRO A 163 29.98 18.09 -15.21
C PRO A 163 30.68 18.75 -14.02
N GLU A 164 31.90 19.29 -14.21
CA GLU A 164 32.63 19.98 -13.14
C GLU A 164 31.89 21.24 -12.68
N ARG A 165 31.30 21.99 -13.62
CA ARG A 165 30.47 23.15 -13.29
C ARG A 165 29.26 22.76 -12.46
N LEU A 166 28.55 21.70 -12.85
CA LEU A 166 27.38 21.21 -12.13
C LEU A 166 27.77 20.75 -10.72
N GLU A 167 28.86 19.99 -10.59
CA GLU A 167 29.35 19.51 -9.30
C GLU A 167 29.77 20.65 -8.37
N ALA A 168 30.45 21.68 -8.90
CA ALA A 168 30.82 22.86 -8.13
C ALA A 168 29.60 23.59 -7.57
N ILE A 169 28.52 23.73 -8.36
CA ILE A 169 27.25 24.31 -7.90
C ILE A 169 26.58 23.40 -6.87
N ARG A 170 26.57 22.08 -7.10
CA ARG A 170 25.97 21.10 -6.20
C ARG A 170 26.63 21.13 -4.82
N GLN A 171 27.96 21.02 -4.77
CA GLN A 171 28.72 21.06 -3.52
C GLN A 171 28.56 22.40 -2.78
N LYS A 172 28.41 23.50 -3.52
CA LYS A 172 28.29 24.82 -2.92
C LYS A 172 26.91 25.09 -2.33
N TYR A 173 25.83 24.59 -2.96
CA TYR A 173 24.47 25.02 -2.62
C TYR A 173 23.47 23.92 -2.33
N LEU A 174 23.64 22.70 -2.85
CA LEU A 174 22.60 21.65 -2.84
C LEU A 174 22.88 20.51 -1.87
N ILE A 175 24.01 20.52 -1.17
CA ILE A 175 24.36 19.49 -0.19
C ILE A 175 23.87 19.85 1.20
N ARG A 176 23.79 18.84 2.06
CA ARG A 176 23.53 19.02 3.49
C ARG A 176 24.64 19.88 4.13
N GLY A 177 24.26 20.81 5.02
CA GLY A 177 25.22 21.58 5.83
C GLY A 177 25.96 22.73 5.12
N CYS A 178 25.57 23.15 3.92
CA CYS A 178 26.26 24.22 3.19
C CYS A 178 25.86 25.67 3.60
N TYR A 179 25.07 25.83 4.67
CA TYR A 179 24.51 27.10 5.15
C TYR A 179 23.80 27.89 4.04
N THR A 180 22.91 27.19 3.33
CA THR A 180 22.09 27.72 2.24
C THR A 180 20.64 27.30 2.47
N PRO A 181 19.67 27.98 1.82
CA PRO A 181 18.27 27.58 1.91
C PRO A 181 18.06 26.11 1.53
N PHE A 182 18.68 25.62 0.46
CA PHE A 182 18.49 24.23 0.04
C PHE A 182 19.05 23.23 1.07
N GLY A 183 20.22 23.53 1.66
CA GLY A 183 20.79 22.74 2.74
C GLY A 183 19.87 22.65 3.95
N GLU A 184 19.24 23.76 4.34
CA GLU A 184 18.27 23.83 5.44
C GLU A 184 16.99 23.04 5.13
N LEU A 185 16.47 23.11 3.90
CA LEU A 185 15.32 22.29 3.49
C LEU A 185 15.60 20.78 3.60
N ILE A 186 16.84 20.34 3.35
CA ILE A 186 17.24 18.94 3.55
C ILE A 186 17.18 18.56 5.04
N GLU A 187 17.69 19.42 5.93
CA GLU A 187 17.62 19.21 7.38
C GLU A 187 16.18 19.15 7.88
N LEU A 188 15.34 20.10 7.46
CA LEU A 188 13.91 20.15 7.80
C LEU A 188 13.19 18.89 7.34
N LYS A 189 13.46 18.41 6.11
CA LYS A 189 12.89 17.15 5.60
C LYS A 189 13.34 15.95 6.43
N ALA A 190 14.63 15.89 6.79
CA ALA A 190 15.16 14.80 7.61
C ALA A 190 14.55 14.81 9.02
N PHE A 191 14.39 15.99 9.61
CA PHE A 191 13.74 16.19 10.90
C PHE A 191 12.27 15.77 10.88
N ALA A 192 11.50 16.21 9.88
CA ALA A 192 10.11 15.80 9.70
C ALA A 192 9.96 14.27 9.57
N LYS A 193 10.85 13.61 8.81
CA LYS A 193 10.87 12.15 8.71
C LYS A 193 11.14 11.46 10.06
N SER A 194 11.95 12.07 10.92
CA SER A 194 12.21 11.54 12.27
C SER A 194 10.98 11.62 13.17
N ILE A 195 10.20 12.70 13.08
CA ILE A 195 8.94 12.86 13.82
C ILE A 195 7.94 11.79 13.38
N VAL A 196 7.72 11.64 12.07
CA VAL A 196 6.80 10.62 11.52
C VAL A 196 7.17 9.21 11.99
N ARG A 197 8.46 8.90 12.05
CA ARG A 197 8.95 7.60 12.54
C ARG A 197 8.70 7.41 14.04
N GLN A 198 8.77 8.46 14.84
CA GLN A 198 8.52 8.41 16.29
C GLN A 198 7.02 8.32 16.60
N GLU A 199 6.18 9.07 15.89
CA GLU A 199 4.73 9.10 16.10
C GLU A 199 4.04 7.82 15.60
N GLY A 200 4.64 7.11 14.63
CA GLY A 200 4.04 5.92 14.02
C GLY A 200 2.91 6.29 13.06
N MET A 201 2.24 5.31 12.46
CA MET A 201 1.09 5.63 11.61
C MET A 201 -0.08 6.07 12.50
N PRO A 202 -0.72 7.23 12.24
CA PRO A 202 -1.89 7.64 13.00
C PRO A 202 -2.96 6.57 12.85
N GLY A 203 -3.57 6.18 13.98
CA GLY A 203 -4.62 5.17 13.98
C GLY A 203 -5.79 5.66 13.13
N ASN A 204 -6.10 4.95 12.05
CA ASN A 204 -7.25 5.23 11.17
C ASN A 204 -8.60 4.91 11.82
N LEU A 205 -8.67 4.77 13.15
CA LEU A 205 -9.86 4.33 13.87
C LEU A 205 -10.31 5.42 14.85
N SER A 206 -11.51 5.93 14.61
CA SER A 206 -12.18 6.84 15.55
C SER A 206 -13.51 6.23 16.02
N TRP A 207 -13.76 6.27 17.33
CA TRP A 207 -15.01 5.77 17.90
C TRP A 207 -16.08 6.85 17.85
N ALA A 208 -17.31 6.46 17.52
CA ALA A 208 -18.46 7.31 17.73
C ALA A 208 -18.63 7.59 19.25
N PRO A 209 -19.17 8.77 19.64
CA PRO A 209 -19.34 9.11 21.06
C PRO A 209 -20.22 8.14 21.85
N ASP A 210 -21.10 7.40 21.18
CA ASP A 210 -21.98 6.40 21.78
C ASP A 210 -21.30 5.03 21.98
N GLY A 211 -20.08 4.86 21.45
CA GLY A 211 -19.32 3.61 21.47
C GLY A 211 -19.94 2.47 20.66
N ARG A 212 -20.92 2.75 19.78
CA ARG A 212 -21.65 1.72 19.02
C ARG A 212 -21.20 1.60 17.57
N SER A 213 -20.42 2.55 17.08
CA SER A 213 -19.74 2.46 15.80
C SER A 213 -18.34 3.04 15.89
N PHE A 214 -17.51 2.64 14.93
CA PHE A 214 -16.21 3.24 14.70
C PHE A 214 -16.01 3.46 13.21
N VAL A 215 -15.26 4.51 12.88
CA VAL A 215 -14.92 4.87 11.51
C VAL A 215 -13.51 4.37 11.22
N VAL A 216 -13.34 3.67 10.10
CA VAL A 216 -12.04 3.20 9.61
C VAL A 216 -11.66 3.91 8.32
N GLY A 217 -10.53 4.63 8.31
CA GLY A 217 -9.96 5.22 7.10
C GLY A 217 -10.89 6.24 6.43
N ASN A 218 -11.22 6.02 5.15
CA ASN A 218 -12.08 6.86 4.29
C ASN A 218 -13.56 6.92 4.75
N ASP A 219 -13.80 7.33 5.99
CA ASP A 219 -15.14 7.51 6.57
C ASP A 219 -16.04 6.26 6.50
N LYS A 220 -15.43 5.06 6.44
CA LYS A 220 -16.18 3.80 6.46
C LYS A 220 -16.63 3.52 7.89
N GLU A 221 -17.87 3.84 8.16
CA GLU A 221 -18.51 3.51 9.44
C GLU A 221 -18.77 2.01 9.55
N VAL A 222 -18.28 1.41 10.64
CA VAL A 222 -18.55 0.03 11.03
C VAL A 222 -19.35 0.05 12.34
N ARG A 223 -20.56 -0.51 12.30
CA ARG A 223 -21.42 -0.59 13.48
C ARG A 223 -21.17 -1.90 14.22
N LEU A 224 -21.12 -1.82 15.55
CA LEU A 224 -20.94 -2.99 16.42
C LEU A 224 -22.10 -4.00 16.25
N SER A 225 -23.31 -3.51 15.96
CA SER A 225 -24.47 -4.37 15.65
C SER A 225 -24.26 -5.22 14.40
N ASP A 226 -23.56 -4.68 13.38
CA ASP A 226 -23.29 -5.39 12.15
C ASP A 226 -22.20 -6.44 12.36
N PHE A 227 -21.23 -6.14 13.22
CA PHE A 227 -20.23 -7.11 13.68
C PHE A 227 -20.88 -8.27 14.44
N CYS A 228 -21.72 -7.97 15.45
CA CYS A 228 -22.48 -8.99 16.18
C CYS A 228 -23.38 -9.81 15.25
N ARG A 229 -24.06 -9.18 14.29
CA ARG A 229 -24.89 -9.90 13.33
C ARG A 229 -24.05 -10.84 12.44
N THR A 230 -22.88 -10.40 12.01
CA THR A 230 -21.94 -11.23 11.23
C THR A 230 -21.47 -12.43 12.04
N TYR A 231 -21.13 -12.21 13.32
CA TYR A 231 -20.78 -13.28 14.26
C TYR A 231 -21.88 -14.34 14.38
N HIS A 232 -23.13 -13.92 14.66
CA HIS A 232 -24.26 -14.86 14.78
C HIS A 232 -24.50 -15.61 13.47
N LYS A 233 -24.44 -14.90 12.32
CA LYS A 233 -24.60 -15.54 11.00
C LYS A 233 -23.53 -16.59 10.72
N ALA A 234 -22.28 -16.35 11.12
CA ALA A 234 -21.19 -17.31 10.92
C ALA A 234 -21.44 -18.61 11.70
N ILE A 235 -21.93 -18.51 12.95
CA ILE A 235 -22.29 -19.67 13.77
C ILE A 235 -23.49 -20.39 13.18
N THR A 236 -24.58 -19.68 12.86
CA THR A 236 -25.78 -20.28 12.28
C THR A 236 -25.48 -21.01 10.97
N LEU A 237 -24.61 -20.45 10.12
CA LEU A 237 -24.20 -21.12 8.87
C LEU A 237 -23.49 -22.46 9.13
N VAL A 238 -22.59 -22.50 10.12
CA VAL A 238 -21.91 -23.75 10.51
C VAL A 238 -22.91 -24.76 11.06
N GLU A 239 -23.84 -24.33 11.93
CA GLU A 239 -24.89 -25.20 12.48
C GLU A 239 -25.79 -25.79 11.38
N GLU A 240 -26.22 -24.97 10.42
CA GLU A 240 -27.02 -25.41 9.27
C GLU A 240 -26.27 -26.42 8.40
N GLN A 241 -24.97 -26.19 8.14
CA GLN A 241 -24.13 -27.10 7.37
C GLN A 241 -23.88 -28.42 8.10
N VAL A 242 -23.66 -28.39 9.43
CA VAL A 242 -23.51 -29.60 10.25
C VAL A 242 -24.81 -30.40 10.22
N GLU A 243 -25.97 -29.78 10.44
CA GLU A 243 -27.27 -30.45 10.40
C GLU A 243 -27.53 -31.09 9.02
N GLU A 244 -27.21 -30.37 7.94
CA GLU A 244 -27.31 -30.89 6.57
C GLU A 244 -26.40 -32.10 6.36
N MET A 245 -25.14 -32.04 6.83
CA MET A 245 -24.19 -33.15 6.74
C MET A 245 -24.56 -34.35 7.61
N MET A 246 -25.24 -34.13 8.73
CA MET A 246 -25.66 -35.21 9.62
C MET A 246 -26.81 -36.04 9.04
N LEU A 247 -27.48 -35.61 7.97
CA LEU A 247 -28.54 -36.38 7.28
C LEU A 247 -29.65 -36.87 8.25
N GLY A 248 -29.94 -36.04 9.26
CA GLY A 248 -30.89 -36.34 10.34
C GLY A 248 -30.43 -37.41 11.34
N ILE A 249 -29.15 -37.78 11.35
CA ILE A 249 -28.56 -38.53 12.46
C ILE A 249 -28.50 -37.60 13.67
N ARG A 250 -29.02 -38.07 14.80
CA ARG A 250 -28.77 -37.43 16.09
C ARG A 250 -27.68 -38.21 16.80
N SER A 251 -26.69 -37.52 17.34
CA SER A 251 -25.69 -38.16 18.20
C SER A 251 -26.40 -38.76 19.42
N SER A 252 -26.28 -40.08 19.59
CA SER A 252 -26.78 -40.78 20.77
C SER A 252 -25.82 -40.66 21.96
N PHE A 253 -24.65 -40.06 21.75
CA PHE A 253 -23.59 -39.88 22.73
C PHE A 253 -23.37 -38.40 23.03
N ASN A 254 -22.94 -38.10 24.25
CA ASN A 254 -22.48 -36.78 24.63
C ASN A 254 -21.02 -36.61 24.16
N VAL A 255 -20.73 -35.52 23.47
CA VAL A 255 -19.37 -35.21 22.99
C VAL A 255 -18.42 -34.97 24.17
N ASP A 256 -18.92 -34.45 25.30
CA ASP A 256 -18.12 -34.19 26.50
C ASP A 256 -17.59 -35.48 27.16
N ASP A 257 -18.25 -36.62 26.90
CA ASP A 257 -17.87 -37.91 27.46
C ASP A 257 -16.82 -38.63 26.60
N ILE A 258 -16.55 -38.14 25.37
CA ILE A 258 -15.57 -38.72 24.47
C ILE A 258 -14.17 -38.51 25.04
N ARG A 259 -13.44 -39.61 25.21
CA ARG A 259 -12.04 -39.58 25.64
C ARG A 259 -11.13 -39.86 24.46
N ASP A 260 -10.16 -38.99 24.24
CA ASP A 260 -9.04 -39.25 23.33
C ASP A 260 -7.73 -39.39 24.12
N ASP A 261 -6.72 -40.03 23.54
CA ASP A 261 -5.34 -40.01 24.01
C ASP A 261 -4.47 -39.33 22.95
N LEU A 262 -4.32 -38.02 23.11
CA LEU A 262 -3.52 -37.18 22.21
C LEU A 262 -2.02 -37.50 22.25
N SER A 263 -1.56 -38.27 23.25
CA SER A 263 -0.16 -38.69 23.37
C SER A 263 0.13 -39.98 22.61
N CYS A 264 -0.90 -40.76 22.29
CA CYS A 264 -0.77 -41.99 21.53
C CYS A 264 -0.34 -41.67 20.09
N ARG A 265 0.86 -42.12 19.69
CA ARG A 265 1.38 -41.99 18.32
C ARG A 265 1.31 -43.28 17.51
N ARG A 266 0.59 -44.29 18.00
CA ARG A 266 0.46 -45.57 17.31
C ARG A 266 -0.23 -45.37 15.97
N ALA A 267 0.39 -45.84 14.89
CA ALA A 267 -0.22 -45.82 13.57
C ALA A 267 -1.55 -46.60 13.58
N GLY A 268 -2.57 -46.04 12.94
CA GLY A 268 -3.93 -46.58 12.94
C GLY A 268 -4.72 -46.35 14.23
N TRP A 269 -4.19 -45.63 15.23
CA TRP A 269 -4.97 -45.27 16.42
C TRP A 269 -6.04 -44.23 16.10
N SER A 270 -7.20 -44.35 16.76
CA SER A 270 -8.30 -43.39 16.74
C SER A 270 -9.05 -43.47 18.06
N PHE A 271 -9.64 -42.38 18.54
CA PHE A 271 -10.52 -42.41 19.71
C PHE A 271 -11.73 -43.34 19.50
N LEU A 272 -12.10 -43.64 18.25
CA LEU A 272 -13.15 -44.63 17.93
C LEU A 272 -12.81 -46.04 18.46
N GLN A 273 -11.52 -46.36 18.65
CA GLN A 273 -11.05 -47.65 19.15
C GLN A 273 -11.05 -47.74 20.68
N LYS A 274 -11.29 -46.64 21.41
CA LYS A 274 -11.37 -46.68 22.87
C LYS A 274 -12.68 -47.35 23.30
N PRO A 275 -12.63 -48.44 24.09
CA PRO A 275 -13.83 -49.12 24.58
C PRO A 275 -14.75 -48.19 25.35
N GLU A 276 -14.20 -47.21 26.08
CA GLU A 276 -14.97 -46.27 26.89
C GLU A 276 -15.89 -45.36 26.05
N ASN A 277 -15.55 -45.13 24.78
CA ASN A 277 -16.34 -44.27 23.90
C ASN A 277 -17.54 -45.01 23.27
N ASN A 278 -17.55 -46.35 23.26
CA ASN A 278 -18.60 -47.17 22.62
C ASN A 278 -18.88 -46.80 21.15
N LEU A 279 -17.83 -46.46 20.38
CA LEU A 279 -17.92 -46.01 18.97
C LEU A 279 -17.32 -47.00 17.95
N SER A 280 -17.08 -48.26 18.32
CA SER A 280 -16.46 -49.26 17.44
C SER A 280 -17.23 -49.46 16.13
N ASP A 281 -18.55 -49.37 16.20
CA ASP A 281 -19.45 -49.66 15.07
C ASP A 281 -19.91 -48.37 14.37
N ALA A 282 -19.38 -47.21 14.78
CA ALA A 282 -19.80 -45.91 14.27
C ALA A 282 -19.60 -45.79 12.75
N TRP A 283 -18.51 -46.35 12.22
CA TRP A 283 -18.25 -46.34 10.78
C TRP A 283 -19.31 -47.12 9.99
N GLU A 284 -19.68 -48.33 10.43
CA GLU A 284 -20.69 -49.14 9.76
C GLU A 284 -22.06 -48.46 9.82
N MET A 285 -22.41 -47.88 10.96
CA MET A 285 -23.63 -47.11 11.13
C MET A 285 -23.69 -45.91 10.17
N LEU A 286 -22.61 -45.12 10.07
CA LEU A 286 -22.53 -43.97 9.17
C LEU A 286 -22.58 -44.40 7.70
N ALA A 287 -21.87 -45.46 7.31
CA ALA A 287 -21.88 -45.99 5.95
C ALA A 287 -23.27 -46.52 5.55
N ASN A 288 -23.96 -47.22 6.45
CA ASN A 288 -25.33 -47.70 6.22
C ASN A 288 -26.33 -46.55 6.15
N LYS A 289 -26.17 -45.53 6.99
CA LYS A 289 -26.99 -44.32 6.91
C LYS A 289 -26.78 -43.60 5.58
N LEU A 290 -25.54 -43.41 5.13
CA LEU A 290 -25.26 -42.79 3.83
C LEU A 290 -25.95 -43.56 2.70
N ARG A 291 -25.83 -44.89 2.66
CA ARG A 291 -26.49 -45.73 1.64
C ARG A 291 -28.01 -45.60 1.59
N THR A 292 -28.64 -45.38 2.75
CA THR A 292 -30.11 -45.29 2.89
C THR A 292 -30.63 -43.86 2.83
N SER A 293 -29.75 -42.86 2.77
CA SER A 293 -30.09 -41.44 2.80
C SER A 293 -30.02 -40.81 1.42
N GLN A 294 -30.52 -39.58 1.35
CA GLN A 294 -30.42 -38.70 0.20
C GLN A 294 -29.82 -37.36 0.62
N PHE A 295 -29.11 -36.72 -0.29
CA PHE A 295 -28.54 -35.39 -0.12
C PHE A 295 -29.11 -34.47 -1.18
N ARG A 296 -29.74 -33.37 -0.74
CA ARG A 296 -30.42 -32.40 -1.62
C ARG A 296 -31.37 -33.05 -2.65
N GLY A 297 -32.11 -34.07 -2.19
CA GLY A 297 -33.08 -34.80 -3.00
C GLY A 297 -32.51 -35.89 -3.92
N LYS A 298 -31.20 -36.17 -3.85
CA LYS A 298 -30.55 -37.22 -4.66
C LYS A 298 -30.00 -38.34 -3.77
N PRO A 299 -30.19 -39.64 -4.10
CA PRO A 299 -29.67 -40.73 -3.31
C PRO A 299 -28.13 -40.83 -3.42
N PHE A 300 -27.47 -41.28 -2.35
CA PHE A 300 -26.03 -41.55 -2.35
C PHE A 300 -25.66 -42.84 -3.09
N ALA A 301 -26.53 -43.83 -3.06
CA ALA A 301 -26.30 -45.12 -3.68
C ALA A 301 -27.58 -45.67 -4.32
N THR A 302 -27.38 -46.44 -5.38
CA THR A 302 -28.36 -47.36 -5.93
C THR A 302 -28.12 -48.75 -5.35
N ALA A 303 -28.95 -49.74 -5.69
CA ALA A 303 -28.88 -51.10 -5.13
C ALA A 303 -27.48 -51.77 -5.22
N SER A 304 -26.61 -51.31 -6.13
CA SER A 304 -25.28 -51.91 -6.34
C SER A 304 -24.12 -50.91 -6.43
N HIS A 305 -24.37 -49.61 -6.61
CA HIS A 305 -23.29 -48.62 -6.86
C HIS A 305 -23.55 -47.28 -6.17
N TRP A 306 -22.48 -46.60 -5.73
CA TRP A 306 -22.51 -45.21 -5.26
C TRP A 306 -22.76 -44.26 -6.44
N CYS A 307 -23.51 -43.19 -6.19
CA CYS A 307 -23.75 -42.11 -7.14
C CYS A 307 -22.64 -41.04 -6.99
N PRO A 308 -21.70 -40.91 -7.95
CA PRO A 308 -20.53 -40.04 -7.78
C PRO A 308 -20.91 -38.57 -7.57
N ASP A 309 -21.90 -38.06 -8.29
CA ASP A 309 -22.32 -36.66 -8.21
C ASP A 309 -22.85 -36.29 -6.81
N THR A 310 -23.68 -37.16 -6.21
CA THR A 310 -24.20 -36.95 -4.85
C THR A 310 -23.07 -37.03 -3.82
N CYS A 311 -22.18 -38.01 -3.96
CA CYS A 311 -21.02 -38.15 -3.08
C CYS A 311 -20.09 -36.93 -3.15
N LEU A 312 -19.78 -36.45 -4.36
CA LEU A 312 -18.96 -35.26 -4.56
C LEU A 312 -19.63 -34.00 -4.00
N ALA A 313 -20.94 -33.84 -4.20
CA ALA A 313 -21.68 -32.70 -3.64
C ALA A 313 -21.64 -32.69 -2.10
N TYR A 314 -21.75 -33.86 -1.47
CA TYR A 314 -21.64 -34.01 -0.02
C TYR A 314 -20.22 -33.73 0.48
N LEU A 315 -19.19 -34.23 -0.21
CA LEU A 315 -17.80 -33.94 0.13
C LEU A 315 -17.47 -32.45 -0.02
N ASN A 316 -18.00 -31.79 -1.06
CA ASN A 316 -17.85 -30.35 -1.25
C ASN A 316 -18.50 -29.54 -0.12
N LEU A 317 -19.68 -29.97 0.36
CA LEU A 317 -20.27 -29.37 1.55
C LEU A 317 -19.35 -29.52 2.78
N GLY A 318 -18.66 -30.65 2.94
CA GLY A 318 -17.66 -30.83 3.99
C GLY A 318 -16.48 -29.86 3.88
N VAL A 319 -16.03 -29.55 2.66
CA VAL A 319 -15.01 -28.53 2.43
C VAL A 319 -15.52 -27.13 2.80
N ASP A 320 -16.76 -26.80 2.44
CA ASP A 320 -17.37 -25.51 2.78
C ASP A 320 -17.69 -25.37 4.26
N LEU A 321 -18.06 -26.46 4.94
CA LEU A 321 -18.18 -26.54 6.39
C LEU A 321 -16.84 -26.22 7.05
N ASN A 322 -15.73 -26.80 6.60
CA ASN A 322 -14.41 -26.51 7.16
C ASN A 322 -14.02 -25.03 7.01
N LYS A 323 -14.31 -24.40 5.86
CA LYS A 323 -14.08 -22.96 5.66
C LYS A 323 -14.93 -22.11 6.60
N SER A 324 -16.21 -22.46 6.74
CA SER A 324 -17.17 -21.72 7.57
C SER A 324 -16.85 -21.86 9.05
N ALA A 325 -16.48 -23.07 9.49
CA ALA A 325 -16.02 -23.36 10.84
C ALA A 325 -14.73 -22.60 11.17
N PHE A 326 -13.77 -22.53 10.24
CA PHE A 326 -12.57 -21.72 10.42
C PHE A 326 -12.92 -20.24 10.62
N ALA A 327 -13.78 -19.68 9.78
CA ALA A 327 -14.22 -18.29 9.94
C ALA A 327 -14.94 -18.06 11.28
N ALA A 328 -15.83 -18.96 11.68
CA ALA A 328 -16.55 -18.87 12.96
C ALA A 328 -15.61 -18.97 14.16
N LEU A 329 -14.62 -19.87 14.15
CA LEU A 329 -13.61 -20.01 15.20
C LEU A 329 -12.76 -18.74 15.34
N GLN A 330 -12.36 -18.12 14.23
CA GLN A 330 -11.56 -16.89 14.25
C GLN A 330 -12.38 -15.66 14.67
N LEU A 331 -13.67 -15.61 14.35
CA LEU A 331 -14.56 -14.53 14.79
C LEU A 331 -15.01 -14.68 16.24
N SER A 332 -14.98 -15.90 16.80
CA SER A 332 -15.45 -16.20 18.15
C SER A 332 -14.36 -16.37 19.20
N GLY A 333 -13.15 -16.77 18.79
CA GLY A 333 -11.99 -16.86 19.65
C GLY A 333 -11.34 -15.49 19.86
N GLY A 334 -11.16 -15.07 21.12
CA GLY A 334 -10.50 -13.80 21.44
C GLY A 334 -9.04 -13.71 20.99
N LEU A 335 -8.36 -14.85 20.80
CA LEU A 335 -7.03 -14.94 20.19
C LEU A 335 -7.13 -15.83 18.95
N PRO A 336 -6.67 -15.36 17.77
CA PRO A 336 -6.74 -16.16 16.57
C PRO A 336 -5.88 -17.42 16.74
N GLY A 337 -6.51 -18.58 16.54
CA GLY A 337 -5.80 -19.87 16.54
C GLY A 337 -4.73 -19.84 15.45
N ARG A 338 -3.49 -20.16 15.81
CA ARG A 338 -2.39 -20.23 14.85
C ARG A 338 -2.58 -21.47 13.96
N GLY A 339 -2.50 -21.27 12.64
CA GLY A 339 -2.26 -22.31 11.65
C GLY A 339 -3.45 -23.11 11.12
N SER A 340 -3.18 -23.94 10.10
CA SER A 340 -4.14 -24.82 9.43
C SER A 340 -4.45 -26.08 10.24
N GLU A 341 -3.67 -26.36 11.28
CA GLU A 341 -3.88 -27.45 12.24
C GLU A 341 -5.28 -27.42 12.89
N VAL A 342 -5.87 -26.22 13.07
CA VAL A 342 -7.23 -26.06 13.60
C VAL A 342 -8.33 -26.42 12.58
N THR A 343 -7.97 -26.59 11.30
CA THR A 343 -8.92 -26.85 10.19
C THR A 343 -9.00 -28.32 9.77
N SER A 344 -8.21 -29.20 10.40
CA SER A 344 -8.15 -30.61 10.01
C SER A 344 -8.31 -31.52 11.21
N ILE A 345 -9.28 -32.42 11.15
CA ILE A 345 -9.45 -33.52 12.10
C ILE A 345 -8.95 -34.79 11.44
N ARG A 346 -7.95 -35.45 12.05
CA ARG A 346 -7.48 -36.75 11.58
C ARG A 346 -8.38 -37.83 12.17
N CYS A 347 -8.97 -38.64 11.30
CA CYS A 347 -9.76 -39.80 11.72
C CYS A 347 -8.89 -40.90 12.38
N LEU A 348 -7.66 -41.07 11.86
CA LEU A 348 -6.68 -42.05 12.31
C LEU A 348 -5.29 -41.41 12.36
N ASN A 349 -4.47 -41.84 13.31
CA ASN A 349 -3.05 -41.54 13.32
C ASN A 349 -2.37 -42.22 12.13
N THR A 350 -1.80 -41.44 11.23
CA THR A 350 -0.94 -41.97 10.17
C THR A 350 0.43 -42.32 10.73
N GLU A 351 1.11 -43.29 10.10
CA GLU A 351 2.53 -43.51 10.36
C GLU A 351 3.26 -42.23 9.96
N LEU A 352 3.74 -41.47 10.95
CA LEU A 352 4.73 -40.44 10.70
C LEU A 352 5.98 -41.18 10.29
N LEU A 353 6.23 -41.25 8.97
CA LEU A 353 7.53 -41.64 8.44
C LEU A 353 8.58 -40.71 9.07
N TYR A 354 9.23 -41.17 10.14
CA TYR A 354 10.54 -40.67 10.56
C TYR A 354 11.55 -41.11 9.52
N ALA A 355 11.45 -40.55 8.31
CA ALA A 355 12.47 -40.63 7.29
C ALA A 355 13.14 -39.26 7.23
N THR A 356 14.19 -39.06 8.03
CA THR A 356 15.48 -38.50 7.59
C THR A 356 16.45 -38.28 8.76
N PHE A 357 17.70 -38.64 8.49
CA PHE A 357 18.94 -38.43 9.26
C PHE A 357 19.24 -39.38 10.41
N SER A 358 19.50 -40.65 10.09
CA SER A 358 20.72 -41.30 10.60
C SER A 358 21.79 -41.17 9.53
N SER A 359 22.71 -40.24 9.75
CA SER A 359 24.06 -40.30 9.19
C SER A 359 24.69 -41.66 9.51
N THR A 360 24.89 -42.46 8.48
CA THR A 360 26.02 -43.40 8.38
C THR A 360 26.87 -42.79 7.27
N GLU A 361 27.84 -41.92 7.54
CA GLU A 361 29.16 -42.23 8.13
C GLU A 361 29.61 -43.68 7.94
N GLU A 362 30.69 -43.77 7.15
CA GLU A 362 31.75 -44.76 7.08
C GLU A 362 31.65 -45.93 6.08
N GLU A 363 32.56 -45.79 5.09
CA GLU A 363 33.16 -46.70 4.10
C GLU A 363 32.40 -47.09 2.83
#